data_AF-A0A9P5N5L2-F1
#
_entry.id   AF-A0A9P5N5L2-F1
#
_cell.length_a   1.000
_cell.length_b   1.000
_cell.length_c   1.000
_cell.angle_alpha   90.00
_cell.angle_beta   90.00
_cell.angle_gamma   90.00
#
_symmetry.space_group_name_H-M   'P 1'
#
loop_
_entity.id
_entity.type
_entity.pdbx_description
1 polymer ?
#
loop_
_entity_poly.entity_id
_entity_poly.type
_entity_poly.pdbx_seq_one_letter_code
_entity_poly.pdbx_strand_id
1 'polypeptide(L)'
;MRYSPEEAMMHEKVMKMVPTFKDMITTLSKDPVQLKAFIAYLGSAAASVRQEDTASLKNNILVYILNDLREDYLDPPVSKMDTKICVMDMHTKFLNNWIEFMEKVKDGTYCVKTSGWPTFLYDLVANQYDRKNKDHSLFCGPLIQVFRHIFTGPLLAFGSQRKGTKPSKAEIHQMMAVTGQTIAYAAVQTHFALSSVKSWSSKDGEFNYEVFFNNIMDLFETLRPMTRTCGLLKP
;
A
#
# COMPACT_ATOMS: atom_id res chain seq x y z
N MET A 1 24.78 -27.55 -5.81
CA MET A 1 23.85 -26.70 -5.02
C MET A 1 22.50 -27.40 -5.04
N ARG A 2 21.92 -27.76 -3.88
CA ARG A 2 20.58 -28.39 -3.83
C ARG A 2 19.56 -27.27 -3.57
N TYR A 3 18.56 -27.17 -4.43
CA TYR A 3 17.43 -26.24 -4.27
C TYR A 3 16.65 -26.55 -2.99
N SER A 4 16.06 -25.53 -2.38
CA SER A 4 15.10 -25.70 -1.29
C SER A 4 13.84 -26.44 -1.79
N PRO A 5 13.06 -27.09 -0.91
CA PRO A 5 11.80 -27.71 -1.29
C PRO A 5 10.82 -26.72 -1.97
N GLU A 6 10.83 -25.46 -1.54
CA GLU A 6 9.99 -24.40 -2.09
C GLU A 6 10.44 -23.99 -3.50
N GLU A 7 11.75 -23.85 -3.70
CA GLU A 7 12.35 -23.54 -5.01
C GLU A 7 12.07 -24.67 -6.01
N ALA A 8 12.14 -25.93 -5.58
CA ALA A 8 11.81 -27.08 -6.41
C ALA A 8 10.34 -27.09 -6.84
N MET A 9 9.41 -26.80 -5.91
CA MET A 9 7.98 -26.70 -6.21
C MET A 9 7.68 -25.55 -7.20
N MET A 10 8.30 -24.39 -7.01
CA MET A 10 8.13 -23.24 -7.91
C MET A 10 8.65 -23.54 -9.31
N HIS A 11 9.82 -24.16 -9.41
CA HIS A 11 10.37 -24.62 -10.69
C HIS A 11 9.41 -25.57 -11.40
N GLU A 12 8.83 -26.55 -10.70
CA GLU A 12 7.85 -27.47 -11.28
C GLU A 12 6.61 -26.75 -11.83
N LYS A 13 6.08 -25.77 -11.10
CA LYS A 13 4.93 -24.96 -11.56
C LYS A 13 5.26 -24.18 -12.84
N VAL A 14 6.42 -23.53 -12.90
CA VAL A 14 6.85 -22.78 -14.09
C VAL A 14 6.96 -23.72 -15.30
N MET A 15 7.51 -24.90 -15.12
CA MET A 15 7.66 -25.90 -16.18
C MET A 15 6.32 -26.41 -16.71
N LYS A 16 5.29 -26.50 -15.86
CA LYS A 16 3.91 -26.83 -16.28
C LYS A 16 3.26 -25.69 -17.06
N MET A 17 3.49 -24.44 -16.65
CA MET A 17 2.92 -23.25 -17.32
C MET A 17 3.59 -22.94 -18.66
N VAL A 18 4.88 -23.20 -18.78
CA VAL A 18 5.67 -22.95 -19.99
C VAL A 18 6.43 -24.22 -20.35
N PRO A 19 5.81 -25.17 -21.09
CA PRO A 19 6.42 -26.47 -21.38
C PRO A 19 7.75 -26.38 -22.15
N THR A 20 7.93 -25.34 -22.97
CA THR A 20 9.15 -25.08 -23.74
C THR A 20 10.27 -24.46 -22.93
N PHE A 21 10.04 -24.13 -21.65
CA PHE A 21 11.00 -23.42 -20.81
C PHE A 21 12.31 -24.20 -20.65
N LYS A 22 12.24 -25.54 -20.55
CA LYS A 22 13.43 -26.40 -20.46
C LYS A 22 14.35 -26.26 -21.67
N ASP A 23 13.76 -26.33 -22.86
CA ASP A 23 14.49 -26.30 -24.12
C ASP A 23 15.04 -24.89 -24.38
N MET A 24 14.28 -23.87 -23.99
CA MET A 24 14.72 -22.47 -24.02
C MET A 24 15.95 -22.25 -23.12
N ILE A 25 15.90 -22.68 -21.85
CA ILE A 25 17.05 -22.58 -20.93
C ILE A 25 18.25 -23.38 -21.44
N THR A 26 18.03 -24.59 -21.96
CA THR A 26 19.10 -25.43 -22.52
C THR A 26 19.77 -24.77 -23.72
N THR A 27 19.01 -24.06 -24.54
CA THR A 27 19.51 -23.30 -25.69
C THR A 27 20.28 -22.07 -25.23
N LEU A 28 19.71 -21.28 -24.31
CA LEU A 28 20.33 -20.08 -23.75
C LEU A 28 21.61 -20.41 -22.96
N SER A 29 21.70 -21.58 -22.33
CA SER A 29 22.88 -22.01 -21.58
C SER A 29 24.14 -22.16 -22.43
N LYS A 30 23.99 -22.25 -23.76
CA LYS A 30 25.11 -22.29 -24.71
C LYS A 30 25.71 -20.91 -24.96
N ASP A 31 25.00 -19.83 -24.61
CA ASP A 31 25.45 -18.44 -24.74
C ASP A 31 25.34 -17.73 -23.37
N PRO A 32 26.46 -17.60 -22.64
CA PRO A 32 26.47 -16.95 -21.32
C PRO A 32 25.95 -15.51 -21.32
N VAL A 33 26.11 -14.78 -22.42
CA VAL A 33 25.66 -13.38 -22.54
C VAL A 33 24.14 -13.34 -22.64
N GLN A 34 23.56 -14.17 -23.52
CA GLN A 34 22.10 -14.27 -23.66
C GLN A 34 21.44 -14.83 -22.40
N LEU A 35 22.05 -15.84 -21.75
CA LEU A 35 21.53 -16.36 -20.48
C LEU A 35 21.48 -15.27 -19.40
N LYS A 36 22.54 -14.46 -19.27
CA LYS A 36 22.57 -13.35 -18.30
C LYS A 36 21.52 -12.30 -18.61
N ALA A 37 21.33 -11.93 -19.88
CA ALA A 37 20.29 -11.00 -20.31
C ALA A 37 18.88 -11.53 -19.99
N PHE A 38 18.64 -12.82 -20.23
CA PHE A 38 17.38 -13.48 -19.92
C PHE A 38 17.06 -13.50 -18.41
N ILE A 39 18.06 -13.82 -17.58
CA ILE A 39 17.92 -13.78 -16.11
C ILE A 39 17.58 -12.36 -15.64
N ALA A 40 18.28 -11.34 -16.18
CA ALA A 40 18.01 -9.94 -15.86
C ALA A 40 16.58 -9.53 -16.26
N TYR A 41 16.12 -9.99 -17.43
CA TYR A 41 14.75 -9.77 -17.89
C TYR A 41 13.72 -10.40 -16.95
N LEU A 42 13.89 -11.66 -16.54
CA LEU A 42 13.00 -12.32 -15.56
C LEU A 42 12.98 -11.58 -14.23
N GLY A 43 14.15 -11.14 -13.74
CA GLY A 43 14.27 -10.35 -12.52
C GLY A 43 13.50 -9.02 -12.61
N SER A 44 13.63 -8.32 -13.74
CA SER A 44 12.93 -7.06 -14.00
C SER A 44 11.42 -7.25 -14.10
N ALA A 45 10.96 -8.28 -14.83
CA ALA A 45 9.54 -8.60 -14.97
C ALA A 45 8.92 -8.94 -13.60
N ALA A 46 9.58 -9.78 -12.80
CA ALA A 46 9.13 -10.12 -11.46
C ALA A 46 9.12 -8.89 -10.53
N ALA A 47 10.12 -8.01 -10.62
CA ALA A 47 10.16 -6.77 -9.85
C ALA A 47 9.01 -5.83 -10.23
N SER A 48 8.71 -5.71 -11.52
CA SER A 48 7.65 -4.85 -12.05
C SER A 48 6.27 -5.28 -11.55
N VAL A 49 5.99 -6.59 -11.56
CA VAL A 49 4.72 -7.13 -11.04
C VAL A 49 4.60 -6.89 -9.53
N ARG A 50 5.67 -7.08 -8.75
CA ARG A 50 5.64 -6.86 -7.29
C ARG A 50 5.40 -5.40 -6.91
N GLN A 51 5.86 -4.47 -7.73
CA GLN A 51 5.78 -3.03 -7.44
C GLN A 51 4.58 -2.37 -8.09
N GLU A 52 3.72 -3.10 -8.78
CA GLU A 52 2.61 -2.54 -9.55
C GLU A 52 1.70 -1.65 -8.70
N ASP A 53 1.21 -2.16 -7.57
CA ASP A 53 0.33 -1.40 -6.66
C ASP A 53 1.06 -0.19 -6.07
N THR A 54 2.28 -0.39 -5.60
CA THR A 54 3.09 0.66 -5.00
C THR A 54 3.41 1.79 -5.98
N ALA A 55 3.78 1.46 -7.22
CA ALA A 55 4.12 2.42 -8.26
C ALA A 55 2.88 3.22 -8.68
N SER A 56 1.76 2.54 -8.89
CA SER A 56 0.49 3.18 -9.24
C SER A 56 0.01 4.11 -8.10
N LEU A 57 0.09 3.65 -6.86
CA LEU A 57 -0.30 4.45 -5.69
C LEU A 57 0.60 5.66 -5.49
N LYS A 58 1.94 5.54 -5.54
CA LYS A 58 2.83 6.70 -5.36
C LYS A 58 2.54 7.83 -6.35
N ASN A 59 2.02 7.51 -7.54
CA ASN A 59 1.61 8.51 -8.53
C ASN A 59 0.26 9.17 -8.24
N ASN A 60 -0.63 8.52 -7.49
CA ASN A 60 -2.00 8.97 -7.25
C ASN A 60 -2.33 9.28 -5.79
N ILE A 61 -1.45 8.97 -4.84
CA ILE A 61 -1.79 8.98 -3.42
C ILE A 61 -2.19 10.37 -2.90
N LEU A 62 -1.61 11.42 -3.47
CA LEU A 62 -1.97 12.81 -3.16
C LEU A 62 -3.42 13.12 -3.55
N VAL A 63 -3.92 12.53 -4.64
CA VAL A 63 -5.32 12.68 -5.08
C VAL A 63 -6.30 12.11 -4.06
N TYR A 64 -5.88 11.12 -3.28
CA TYR A 64 -6.77 10.45 -2.31
C TYR A 64 -6.76 11.12 -0.94
N ILE A 65 -5.70 11.84 -0.60
CA ILE A 65 -5.51 12.42 0.74
C ILE A 65 -5.89 13.90 0.79
N LEU A 66 -5.85 14.59 -0.35
CA LEU A 66 -6.39 15.95 -0.47
C LEU A 66 -7.92 15.86 -0.59
N ASN A 67 -8.65 16.64 0.21
CA ASN A 67 -10.12 16.56 0.26
C ASN A 67 -10.74 17.17 -0.99
N ASP A 68 -10.15 18.25 -1.50
CA ASP A 68 -10.48 18.85 -2.80
C ASP A 68 -9.21 19.24 -3.56
N LEU A 69 -8.90 18.56 -4.66
CA LEU A 69 -7.74 18.89 -5.51
C LEU A 69 -7.78 20.30 -6.15
N ARG A 70 -8.92 20.99 -6.12
CA ARG A 70 -9.10 22.34 -6.69
C ARG A 70 -8.89 23.44 -5.66
N GLU A 71 -9.23 23.17 -4.40
CA GLU A 71 -9.17 24.14 -3.29
C GLU A 71 -8.03 23.81 -2.31
N ASP A 72 -7.77 22.53 -2.06
CA ASP A 72 -6.65 22.05 -1.25
C ASP A 72 -5.39 21.91 -2.10
N TYR A 73 -4.42 22.79 -1.83
CA TYR A 73 -3.06 22.65 -2.30
C TYR A 73 -2.13 22.69 -1.09
N LEU A 74 -1.08 21.88 -1.14
CA LEU A 74 -0.02 21.95 -0.15
C LEU A 74 0.84 23.16 -0.50
N ASP A 75 0.85 24.17 0.39
CA ASP A 75 1.71 25.35 0.28
C ASP A 75 2.74 25.36 1.42
N PRO A 76 4.06 25.30 1.11
CA PRO A 76 4.64 25.09 -0.22
C PRO A 76 4.36 23.68 -0.81
N PRO A 77 4.54 23.50 -2.13
CA PRO A 77 4.34 22.19 -2.76
C PRO A 77 5.23 21.12 -2.13
N VAL A 78 4.64 20.02 -1.68
CA VAL A 78 5.41 18.88 -1.15
C VAL A 78 6.04 18.13 -2.32
N SER A 79 7.36 17.93 -2.28
CA SER A 79 8.05 17.11 -3.28
C SER A 79 7.50 15.68 -3.24
N LYS A 80 7.46 15.01 -4.39
CA LYS A 80 7.15 13.56 -4.45
C LYS A 80 8.04 12.73 -3.51
N MET A 81 9.24 13.21 -3.19
CA MET A 81 10.20 12.53 -2.32
C MET A 81 10.06 12.82 -0.83
N ASP A 82 9.27 13.80 -0.40
CA ASP A 82 9.10 14.09 1.02
C ASP A 82 8.11 13.13 1.69
N THR A 83 8.36 12.81 2.97
CA THR A 83 7.40 12.08 3.81
C THR A 83 6.12 12.91 3.93
N LYS A 84 4.96 12.26 3.85
CA LYS A 84 3.63 12.87 3.91
C LYS A 84 2.76 12.23 4.99
N ILE A 85 3.41 11.49 5.88
CA ILE A 85 2.77 10.72 6.94
C ILE A 85 2.67 11.59 8.17
N CYS A 86 1.46 11.72 8.69
CA CYS A 86 1.21 12.24 10.03
C CYS A 86 0.47 11.17 10.84
N VAL A 87 0.77 11.07 12.13
CA VAL A 87 -0.04 10.31 13.08
C VAL A 87 -1.14 11.20 13.65
N MET A 88 -2.31 10.63 13.93
CA MET A 88 -3.47 11.43 14.32
C MET A 88 -3.23 12.24 15.60
N ASP A 89 -2.52 11.66 16.58
CA ASP A 89 -2.12 12.32 17.83
C ASP A 89 -1.23 13.57 17.63
N MET A 90 -0.67 13.76 16.43
CA MET A 90 0.14 14.93 16.06
C MET A 90 -0.49 15.81 14.97
N HIS A 91 -1.72 15.51 14.54
CA HIS A 91 -2.39 16.19 13.42
C HIS A 91 -2.47 17.71 13.61
N THR A 92 -2.78 18.18 14.83
CA THR A 92 -2.81 19.62 15.13
C THR A 92 -1.43 20.28 14.95
N LYS A 93 -0.34 19.57 15.29
CA LYS A 93 1.03 20.10 15.09
C LYS A 93 1.39 20.18 13.61
N PHE A 94 0.96 19.18 12.83
CA PHE A 94 1.13 19.15 11.39
C PHE A 94 0.38 20.29 10.70
N LEU A 95 -0.90 20.52 11.04
CA LEU A 95 -1.68 21.61 10.44
C LEU A 95 -1.16 22.99 10.83
N ASN A 96 -0.63 23.16 12.05
CA ASN A 96 -0.11 24.45 12.50
C ASN A 96 1.13 24.89 11.71
N ASN A 97 2.08 23.98 11.48
CA ASN A 97 3.29 24.25 10.69
C ASN A 97 3.86 22.93 10.15
N TRP A 98 3.45 22.55 8.94
CA TRP A 98 3.83 21.26 8.37
C TRP A 98 5.31 21.20 7.99
N ILE A 99 5.94 22.33 7.62
CA ILE A 99 7.38 22.41 7.30
C ILE A 99 8.20 22.09 8.55
N GLU A 100 7.94 22.80 9.65
CA GLU A 100 8.62 22.57 10.93
C GLU A 100 8.33 21.18 11.49
N PHE A 101 7.09 20.69 11.31
CA PHE A 101 6.75 19.31 11.68
C PHE A 101 7.61 18.31 10.93
N MET A 102 7.77 18.50 9.62
CA MET A 102 8.56 17.63 8.75
C MET A 102 10.05 17.67 9.07
N GLU A 103 10.60 18.84 9.42
CA GLU A 103 11.98 18.96 9.91
C GLU A 103 12.17 18.21 11.23
N LYS A 104 11.22 18.34 12.16
CA LYS A 104 11.22 17.62 13.44
C LYS A 104 11.02 16.11 13.29
N VAL A 105 10.36 15.65 12.24
CA VAL A 105 10.31 14.22 11.91
C VAL A 105 11.66 13.76 11.32
N LYS A 106 12.27 14.56 10.45
CA LYS A 106 13.57 14.27 9.81
C LYS A 106 14.73 14.23 10.82
N ASP A 107 14.73 15.13 11.82
CA ASP A 107 15.76 15.18 12.86
C ASP A 107 15.51 14.20 14.03
N GLY A 108 14.37 13.50 14.03
CA GLY A 108 13.99 12.51 15.05
C GLY A 108 13.31 13.08 16.29
N THR A 109 13.08 14.39 16.38
CA THR A 109 12.36 15.05 17.49
C THR A 109 10.91 14.55 17.59
N TYR A 110 10.25 14.34 16.46
CA TYR A 110 8.93 13.74 16.36
C TYR A 110 9.04 12.30 15.89
N CYS A 111 8.85 11.37 16.83
CA CYS A 111 8.85 9.94 16.55
C CYS A 111 7.45 9.49 16.10
N VAL A 112 7.31 9.17 14.82
CA VAL A 112 6.12 8.50 14.26
C VAL A 112 6.21 7.01 14.60
N LYS A 113 5.63 6.64 15.74
CA LYS A 113 5.62 5.25 16.23
C LYS A 113 4.49 4.44 15.60
N THR A 114 4.74 3.15 15.41
CA THR A 114 3.73 2.17 14.97
C THR A 114 2.54 2.00 15.95
N SER A 115 2.69 2.47 17.19
CA SER A 115 1.62 2.47 18.19
C SER A 115 0.53 3.53 17.93
N GLY A 116 0.78 4.50 17.05
CA GLY A 116 -0.19 5.53 16.69
C GLY A 116 -0.82 5.26 15.33
N TRP A 117 -2.14 5.42 15.22
CA TRP A 117 -2.84 5.31 13.95
C TRP A 117 -2.51 6.50 13.03
N PRO A 118 -2.08 6.25 11.78
CA PRO A 118 -1.88 7.30 10.79
C PRO A 118 -3.16 8.08 10.47
N THR A 119 -3.04 9.36 10.16
CA THR A 119 -4.17 10.26 9.86
C THR A 119 -5.01 9.78 8.67
N PHE A 120 -4.40 9.14 7.67
CA PHE A 120 -5.11 8.62 6.48
C PHE A 120 -6.13 7.51 6.81
N LEU A 121 -6.08 6.95 8.02
CA LEU A 121 -7.10 6.01 8.48
C LEU A 121 -8.38 6.72 8.94
N TYR A 122 -8.32 7.99 9.29
CA TYR A 122 -9.44 8.74 9.86
C TYR A 122 -10.18 9.56 8.81
N ASP A 123 -11.49 9.75 9.02
CA ASP A 123 -12.23 10.78 8.31
C ASP A 123 -11.82 12.17 8.84
N LEU A 124 -11.05 12.89 8.02
CA LEU A 124 -10.55 14.23 8.32
C LEU A 124 -11.54 15.34 7.93
N VAL A 125 -12.49 15.07 7.01
CA VAL A 125 -13.50 16.03 6.56
C VAL A 125 -14.52 16.28 7.66
N ALA A 126 -14.86 15.21 8.38
CA ALA A 126 -15.79 15.27 9.49
C ALA A 126 -15.26 16.03 10.72
N ASN A 127 -13.97 16.41 10.73
CA ASN A 127 -13.24 17.09 11.83
C ASN A 127 -13.56 16.51 13.22
N GLN A 128 -13.74 15.19 13.27
CA GLN A 128 -14.44 14.48 14.32
C GLN A 128 -13.49 13.69 15.22
N TYR A 129 -12.19 14.02 15.20
CA TYR A 129 -11.22 13.35 16.07
C TYR A 129 -11.49 13.69 17.53
N ASP A 130 -12.11 12.75 18.22
CA ASP A 130 -12.36 12.83 19.65
C ASP A 130 -11.14 12.29 20.39
N ARG A 131 -10.40 13.17 21.06
CA ARG A 131 -9.24 12.78 21.87
C ARG A 131 -9.62 11.81 23.01
N LYS A 132 -10.89 11.78 23.42
CA LYS A 132 -11.43 10.84 24.42
C LYS A 132 -11.86 9.51 23.79
N ASN A 133 -12.12 9.48 22.49
CA ASN A 133 -12.49 8.29 21.72
C ASN A 133 -11.64 8.18 20.45
N LYS A 134 -10.42 7.63 20.62
CA LYS A 134 -9.41 7.53 19.56
C LYS A 134 -9.79 6.65 18.38
N ASP A 135 -10.83 5.82 18.53
CA ASP A 135 -11.30 4.92 17.47
C ASP A 135 -12.44 5.55 16.64
N HIS A 136 -12.92 6.72 17.05
CA HIS A 136 -13.92 7.45 16.31
C HIS A 136 -13.42 7.78 14.89
N SER A 137 -14.23 7.46 13.89
CA SER A 137 -13.94 7.56 12.45
C SER A 137 -12.71 6.79 11.92
N LEU A 138 -12.16 5.86 12.71
CA LEU A 138 -11.05 5.00 12.27
C LEU A 138 -11.50 4.06 11.13
N PHE A 139 -10.66 3.92 10.10
CA PHE A 139 -10.92 3.26 8.82
C PHE A 139 -12.03 3.89 7.96
N CYS A 140 -12.45 5.12 8.27
CA CYS A 140 -13.40 5.90 7.45
C CYS A 140 -12.72 6.98 6.58
N GLY A 141 -11.38 7.03 6.58
CA GLY A 141 -10.60 8.02 5.83
C GLY A 141 -10.26 7.67 4.37
N PRO A 142 -9.26 8.38 3.79
CA PRO A 142 -8.68 8.16 2.46
C PRO A 142 -8.33 6.71 2.09
N LEU A 143 -8.17 5.84 3.08
CA LEU A 143 -7.92 4.41 2.86
C LEU A 143 -8.98 3.75 1.97
N ILE A 144 -10.24 4.21 1.99
CA ILE A 144 -11.31 3.66 1.15
C ILE A 144 -10.98 3.83 -0.34
N GLN A 145 -10.50 5.02 -0.72
CA GLN A 145 -10.12 5.35 -2.11
C GLN A 145 -8.89 4.54 -2.52
N VAL A 146 -7.92 4.37 -1.61
CA VAL A 146 -6.74 3.52 -1.85
C VAL A 146 -7.12 2.06 -2.01
N PHE A 147 -8.00 1.54 -1.17
CA PHE A 147 -8.49 0.17 -1.25
C PHE A 147 -9.13 -0.09 -2.61
N ARG A 148 -10.02 0.81 -3.05
CA ARG A 148 -10.63 0.75 -4.38
C ARG A 148 -9.57 0.85 -5.48
N HIS A 149 -8.60 1.76 -5.38
CA HIS A 149 -7.51 1.86 -6.35
C HIS A 149 -6.78 0.52 -6.55
N ILE A 150 -6.41 -0.14 -5.45
CA ILE A 150 -5.68 -1.43 -5.48
C ILE A 150 -6.57 -2.53 -6.07
N PHE A 151 -7.76 -2.72 -5.50
CA PHE A 151 -8.54 -3.94 -5.76
C PHE A 151 -9.49 -3.81 -6.94
N THR A 152 -10.03 -2.62 -7.21
CA THR A 152 -11.01 -2.40 -8.28
C THR A 152 -10.43 -1.56 -9.43
N GLY A 153 -9.45 -0.70 -9.15
CA GLY A 153 -8.67 0.06 -10.12
C GLY A 153 -8.76 1.58 -9.90
N PRO A 154 -7.80 2.37 -10.42
CA PRO A 154 -7.68 3.81 -10.12
C PRO A 154 -8.92 4.63 -10.49
N LEU A 155 -9.59 4.30 -11.60
CA LEU A 155 -10.79 5.00 -12.06
C LEU A 155 -11.97 4.83 -11.10
N LEU A 156 -12.02 3.71 -10.38
CA LEU A 156 -13.10 3.37 -9.46
C LEU A 156 -12.87 3.91 -8.05
N ALA A 157 -11.72 4.54 -7.77
CA ALA A 157 -11.37 5.06 -6.45
C ALA A 157 -12.49 5.95 -5.86
N PHE A 158 -13.11 6.79 -6.70
CA PHE A 158 -14.20 7.70 -6.32
C PHE A 158 -15.61 7.19 -6.68
N GLY A 159 -15.77 5.90 -6.99
CA GLY A 159 -17.08 5.30 -7.29
C GLY A 159 -17.62 5.58 -8.70
N SER A 160 -16.74 5.87 -9.67
CA SER A 160 -17.15 6.00 -11.07
C SER A 160 -17.58 4.65 -11.67
N GLN A 161 -18.17 4.65 -12.87
CA GLN A 161 -18.50 3.42 -13.57
C GLN A 161 -17.25 2.78 -14.18
N ARG A 162 -17.18 1.45 -14.17
CA ARG A 162 -16.05 0.72 -14.71
C ARG A 162 -16.00 0.84 -16.24
N LYS A 163 -14.86 1.31 -16.75
CA LYS A 163 -14.59 1.44 -18.20
C LYS A 163 -13.43 0.58 -18.72
N GLY A 164 -12.82 -0.22 -17.84
CA GLY A 164 -11.68 -1.08 -18.19
C GLY A 164 -12.11 -2.45 -18.72
N THR A 165 -11.42 -2.94 -19.75
CA THR A 165 -11.62 -4.27 -20.36
C THR A 165 -10.91 -5.40 -19.61
N LYS A 166 -9.94 -5.08 -18.74
CA LYS A 166 -9.23 -6.08 -17.93
C LYS A 166 -9.99 -6.38 -16.64
N PRO A 167 -9.99 -7.63 -16.15
CA PRO A 167 -10.54 -7.97 -14.85
C PRO A 167 -9.82 -7.20 -13.73
N SER A 168 -10.53 -6.84 -12.67
CA SER A 168 -9.96 -6.14 -11.51
C SER A 168 -9.19 -7.13 -10.64
N LYS A 169 -8.34 -6.65 -9.73
CA LYS A 169 -7.65 -7.55 -8.78
C LYS A 169 -8.64 -8.28 -7.88
N ALA A 170 -9.74 -7.62 -7.51
CA ALA A 170 -10.85 -8.25 -6.79
C ALA A 170 -11.44 -9.43 -7.59
N GLU A 171 -11.64 -9.29 -8.89
CA GLU A 171 -12.14 -10.39 -9.74
C GLU A 171 -11.11 -11.50 -9.94
N ILE A 172 -9.86 -11.13 -10.23
CA ILE A 172 -8.75 -12.07 -10.44
C ILE A 172 -8.55 -12.93 -9.18
N HIS A 173 -8.63 -12.32 -8.00
CA HIS A 173 -8.49 -12.99 -6.71
C HIS A 173 -9.81 -13.49 -6.13
N GLN A 174 -10.92 -13.37 -6.86
CA GLN A 174 -12.26 -13.83 -6.44
C GLN A 174 -12.65 -13.31 -5.05
N MET A 175 -12.37 -12.03 -4.79
CA MET A 175 -12.67 -11.38 -3.52
C MET A 175 -14.19 -11.24 -3.35
N MET A 176 -14.75 -12.02 -2.43
CA MET A 176 -16.18 -11.97 -2.09
C MET A 176 -16.50 -10.96 -0.99
N ALA A 177 -15.49 -10.58 -0.20
CA ALA A 177 -15.61 -9.64 0.91
C ALA A 177 -14.30 -8.92 1.18
N VAL A 178 -14.40 -7.74 1.79
CA VAL A 178 -13.26 -7.05 2.40
C VAL A 178 -12.91 -7.77 3.71
N THR A 179 -11.63 -7.99 3.96
CA THR A 179 -11.11 -8.70 5.13
C THR A 179 -10.08 -7.87 5.87
N GLY A 180 -9.79 -8.20 7.13
CA GLY A 180 -8.71 -7.56 7.89
C GLY A 180 -7.38 -7.57 7.14
N GLN A 181 -7.05 -8.68 6.45
CA GLN A 181 -5.83 -8.82 5.65
C GLN A 181 -5.76 -7.80 4.50
N THR A 182 -6.88 -7.63 3.79
CA THR A 182 -6.92 -6.72 2.63
C THR A 182 -6.94 -5.25 3.07
N ILE A 183 -7.53 -4.94 4.23
CA ILE A 183 -7.45 -3.61 4.86
C ILE A 183 -6.01 -3.33 5.33
N ALA A 184 -5.40 -4.26 6.06
CA ALA A 184 -4.03 -4.12 6.54
C ALA A 184 -3.04 -3.95 5.38
N TYR A 185 -3.20 -4.73 4.31
CA TYR A 185 -2.42 -4.58 3.09
C TYR A 185 -2.56 -3.17 2.49
N ALA A 186 -3.79 -2.69 2.29
CA ALA A 186 -4.01 -1.35 1.73
C ALA A 186 -3.43 -0.25 2.63
N ALA A 187 -3.50 -0.40 3.96
CA ALA A 187 -2.97 0.58 4.90
C ALA A 187 -1.43 0.63 4.87
N VAL A 188 -0.77 -0.54 4.81
CA VAL A 188 0.68 -0.62 4.66
C VAL A 188 1.13 0.01 3.34
N GLN A 189 0.44 -0.31 2.23
CA GLN A 189 0.72 0.30 0.92
C GLN A 189 0.53 1.82 0.94
N THR A 190 -0.52 2.31 1.62
CA THR A 190 -0.78 3.74 1.81
C THR A 190 0.36 4.41 2.56
N HIS A 191 0.76 3.84 3.70
CA HIS A 191 1.87 4.36 4.50
C HIS A 191 3.16 4.39 3.66
N PHE A 192 3.52 3.29 3.00
CA PHE A 192 4.71 3.25 2.16
C PHE A 192 4.65 4.28 1.01
N ALA A 193 3.49 4.46 0.37
CA ALA A 193 3.31 5.46 -0.69
C ALA A 193 3.47 6.90 -0.19
N LEU A 194 3.14 7.17 1.08
CA LEU A 194 3.32 8.46 1.74
C LEU A 194 4.70 8.65 2.36
N SER A 195 5.48 7.58 2.53
CA SER A 195 6.84 7.67 3.04
C SER A 195 7.80 8.26 2.00
N SER A 196 8.90 8.86 2.47
CA SER A 196 10.04 9.21 1.64
C SER A 196 10.91 8.00 1.26
N VAL A 197 10.59 6.81 1.78
CA VAL A 197 11.37 5.59 1.55
C VAL A 197 11.28 5.16 0.08
N LYS A 198 12.46 4.94 -0.52
CA LYS A 198 12.60 4.59 -1.94
C LYS A 198 12.48 3.08 -2.19
N SER A 199 12.82 2.26 -1.21
CA SER A 199 12.85 0.80 -1.31
C SER A 199 12.13 0.16 -0.15
N TRP A 200 11.31 -0.86 -0.44
CA TRP A 200 10.63 -1.61 0.60
C TRP A 200 11.62 -2.21 1.60
N SER A 201 11.29 -2.09 2.88
CA SER A 201 12.03 -2.64 4.01
C SER A 201 11.01 -2.97 5.11
N SER A 202 11.36 -3.84 6.07
CA SER A 202 10.47 -4.14 7.21
C SER A 202 10.25 -2.92 8.12
N LYS A 203 11.13 -1.93 8.04
CA LYS A 203 11.07 -0.69 8.82
C LYS A 203 11.24 0.57 7.95
N ASP A 204 10.58 1.64 8.37
CA ASP A 204 10.75 3.01 7.90
C ASP A 204 11.10 3.87 9.13
N GLY A 205 12.40 4.03 9.39
CA GLY A 205 12.90 4.57 10.65
C GLY A 205 12.44 3.70 11.84
N GLU A 206 11.70 4.31 12.76
CA GLU A 206 11.10 3.63 13.92
C GLU A 206 9.76 2.95 13.60
N PHE A 207 9.20 3.18 12.41
CA PHE A 207 7.94 2.56 12.00
C PHE A 207 8.18 1.15 11.46
N ASN A 208 7.59 0.14 12.09
CA ASN A 208 7.65 -1.25 11.65
C ASN A 208 6.37 -1.64 10.88
N TYR A 209 6.50 -1.97 9.60
CA TYR A 209 5.35 -2.33 8.74
C TYR A 209 4.70 -3.65 9.13
N GLU A 210 5.46 -4.62 9.64
CA GLU A 210 4.94 -5.91 10.09
C GLU A 210 4.10 -5.74 11.36
N VAL A 211 4.62 -4.97 12.32
CA VAL A 211 3.85 -4.64 13.54
C VAL A 211 2.61 -3.84 13.18
N PHE A 212 2.70 -2.90 12.22
CA PHE A 212 1.54 -2.14 11.78
C PHE A 212 0.46 -3.04 11.14
N PHE A 213 0.89 -3.95 10.26
CA PHE A 213 0.00 -4.93 9.65
C PHE A 213 -0.69 -5.77 10.73
N ASN A 214 0.08 -6.32 11.67
CA ASN A 214 -0.44 -7.15 12.75
C ASN A 214 -1.38 -6.38 13.68
N ASN A 215 -1.11 -5.11 13.99
CA ASN A 215 -2.02 -4.29 14.80
C ASN A 215 -3.40 -4.13 14.12
N ILE A 216 -3.44 -3.97 12.80
CA ILE A 216 -4.69 -3.89 12.03
C ILE A 216 -5.37 -5.26 12.03
N MET A 217 -4.61 -6.33 11.79
CA MET A 217 -5.11 -7.70 11.85
C MET A 217 -5.75 -8.00 13.20
N ASP A 218 -5.07 -7.71 14.30
CA ASP A 218 -5.56 -7.90 15.66
C ASP A 218 -6.85 -7.12 15.90
N LEU A 219 -6.96 -5.89 15.39
CA LEU A 219 -8.19 -5.11 15.49
C LEU A 219 -9.37 -5.80 14.79
N PHE A 220 -9.16 -6.34 13.59
CA PHE A 220 -10.24 -6.97 12.80
C PHE A 220 -10.48 -8.46 13.13
N GLU A 221 -9.51 -9.16 13.72
CA GLU A 221 -9.61 -10.59 14.06
C GLU A 221 -9.95 -10.83 15.54
N THR A 222 -9.48 -9.96 16.46
CA THR A 222 -9.85 -10.02 17.88
C THR A 222 -11.29 -9.53 18.10
N LEU A 223 -11.79 -8.64 17.23
CA LEU A 223 -13.17 -8.17 17.22
C LEU A 223 -14.03 -9.01 16.25
N ARG A 224 -14.37 -10.25 16.63
CA ARG A 224 -15.44 -10.98 15.91
C ARG A 224 -16.78 -10.24 16.00
N PRO A 225 -17.61 -10.33 14.94
CA PRO A 225 -17.73 -9.30 13.91
C PRO A 225 -18.41 -8.03 14.44
N MET A 226 -17.72 -6.88 14.39
CA MET A 226 -18.43 -5.60 14.46
C MET A 226 -19.27 -5.44 13.18
N THR A 227 -20.59 -5.59 13.31
CA THR A 227 -21.62 -5.11 12.36
C THR A 227 -21.64 -3.57 12.29
N ARG A 228 -20.46 -2.96 12.12
CA ARG A 228 -20.28 -1.53 11.86
C ARG A 228 -19.43 -1.31 10.62
N THR A 229 -19.72 -2.03 9.54
CA THR A 229 -19.47 -1.48 8.21
C THR A 229 -20.52 -0.39 7.98
N CYS A 230 -20.14 0.86 8.16
CA CYS A 230 -20.92 1.99 7.69
C CYS A 230 -21.05 1.88 6.17
N GLY A 231 -22.06 1.16 5.65
CA GLY A 231 -22.48 1.09 4.24
C GLY A 231 -21.42 0.79 3.17
N LEU A 232 -20.19 0.48 3.53
CA LEU A 232 -19.05 0.54 2.63
C LEU A 232 -18.69 -0.85 2.11
N LEU A 233 -18.73 -0.95 0.78
CA LEU A 233 -18.01 -1.91 -0.05
C LEU A 233 -18.62 -3.31 -0.09
N LYS A 234 -19.76 -3.42 -0.80
CA LYS A 234 -19.89 -4.54 -1.73
C LYS A 234 -18.96 -4.28 -2.92
N PRO A 235 -18.25 -5.31 -3.44
CA PRO A 235 -17.39 -5.17 -4.61
C PRO A 235 -18.14 -4.61 -5.83
#